data_AF-A0A552Z0Y9-F1
#
_entry.id   AF-A0A552Z0Y9-F1
#
_cell.length_a   1.000
_cell.length_b   1.000
_cell.length_c   1.000
_cell.angle_alpha   90.00
_cell.angle_beta   90.00
_cell.angle_gamma   90.00
#
_symmetry.space_group_name_H-M   'P 1'
#
loop_
_entity.id
_entity.type
_entity.pdbx_description
1 polymer ?
#
loop_
_entity_poly.entity_id
_entity_poly.type
_entity_poly.pdbx_seq_one_letter_code
_entity_poly.pdbx_strand_id
1 'polypeptide(L)' 'MAVKATGESMNREFRNENDEVIVSSSTNVGINTIGSMTLTLLDAQKIKDSETIVEELKSLIDDVLAMSAKYLN' A
#
# COMPACT_ATOMS: atom_id res chain seq x y z
N MET A 1 -12.61 -14.80 23.99
CA MET A 1 -12.59 -14.71 22.53
C MET A 1 -11.38 -13.89 22.15
N ALA A 2 -10.41 -14.44 21.42
CA ALA A 2 -9.33 -13.64 20.86
C ALA A 2 -9.95 -12.76 19.78
N VAL A 3 -10.13 -11.46 20.09
CA VAL A 3 -10.58 -10.48 19.11
C VAL A 3 -9.54 -10.52 18.00
N LYS A 4 -9.95 -10.85 16.77
CA LYS A 4 -9.04 -10.75 15.62
C LYS A 4 -8.55 -9.31 15.59
N ALA A 5 -7.26 -9.12 15.84
CA ALA A 5 -6.61 -7.80 15.88
C ALA A 5 -6.42 -7.21 14.47
N THR A 6 -6.91 -7.91 13.44
CA THR A 6 -6.69 -7.61 12.02
C THR A 6 -8.01 -7.16 11.40
N GLY A 7 -8.01 -5.96 10.83
CA GLY A 7 -9.12 -5.36 10.11
C GLY A 7 -9.06 -5.81 8.65
N GLU A 8 -8.55 -4.94 7.78
CA GLU A 8 -8.42 -5.18 6.34
C GLU A 8 -6.95 -5.34 5.91
N SER A 9 -6.73 -6.06 4.81
CA SER A 9 -5.43 -6.16 4.15
C SER A 9 -5.56 -5.89 2.67
N MET A 10 -4.59 -5.19 2.09
CA MET A 10 -4.56 -4.82 0.68
C MET A 10 -3.17 -5.10 0.11
N ASN A 11 -3.12 -5.79 -1.03
CA ASN A 11 -1.91 -5.91 -1.83
C ASN A 11 -2.16 -5.19 -3.17
N ARG A 12 -1.16 -4.46 -3.64
CA ARG A 12 -1.23 -3.74 -4.91
C ARG A 12 0.10 -3.81 -5.63
N GLU A 13 0.05 -4.04 -6.93
CA GLU A 13 1.19 -3.96 -7.83
C GLU A 13 1.08 -2.67 -8.63
N PHE A 14 2.23 -2.03 -8.86
CA PHE A 14 2.34 -0.87 -9.73
C PHE A 14 3.25 -1.20 -10.88
N ARG A 15 2.81 -0.83 -12.07
CA ARG A 15 3.43 -1.21 -13.33
C ARG A 15 3.87 0.02 -14.10
N ASN A 16 4.95 -0.11 -14.85
CA ASN A 16 5.39 0.94 -15.78
C ASN A 16 4.59 0.88 -17.10
N GLU A 17 4.96 1.74 -18.06
CA GLU A 17 4.29 1.78 -19.37
C GLU A 17 4.46 0.49 -20.19
N ASN A 18 5.43 -0.36 -19.83
CA ASN A 18 5.70 -1.65 -20.46
C ASN A 18 4.97 -2.83 -19.77
N ASP A 19 4.04 -2.54 -18.84
CA ASP A 19 3.31 -3.54 -18.04
C ASP A 19 4.22 -4.39 -17.11
N GLU A 20 5.42 -3.89 -16.80
CA GLU A 20 6.32 -4.54 -15.85
C GLU A 20 6.04 -4.05 -14.43
N VAL A 21 5.95 -4.96 -13.46
CA VAL A 21 5.80 -4.61 -12.05
C VAL A 21 7.10 -4.00 -11.52
N ILE A 22 7.05 -2.74 -11.12
CA ILE A 22 8.19 -1.97 -10.61
C ILE A 22 8.09 -1.70 -9.11
N VAL A 23 6.87 -1.72 -8.56
CA VAL A 23 6.62 -1.62 -7.12
C VAL A 23 5.54 -2.62 -6.71
N SER A 24 5.74 -3.27 -5.57
CA SER A 24 4.69 -4.03 -4.91
C SER A 24 4.45 -3.47 -3.52
N SER A 25 3.19 -3.34 -3.12
CA SER A 25 2.81 -2.96 -1.77
C SER A 25 2.00 -4.06 -1.09
N SER A 26 2.26 -4.26 0.20
CA SER A 26 1.43 -5.06 1.08
C SER A 26 1.07 -4.27 2.32
N THR A 27 -0.23 -4.17 2.58
CA THR A 27 -0.79 -3.41 3.70
C THR A 27 -1.65 -4.33 4.56
N ASN A 28 -1.51 -4.16 5.87
CA ASN A 28 -2.34 -4.79 6.88
C ASN A 28 -2.78 -3.73 7.89
N VAL A 29 -4.09 -3.57 8.09
CA VAL A 29 -4.67 -2.62 9.03
C VAL A 29 -5.11 -3.37 10.27
N GLY A 30 -4.66 -2.89 11.43
CA GLY A 30 -5.07 -3.42 12.73
C GLY A 30 -6.40 -2.80 13.22
N ILE A 31 -7.22 -3.57 13.95
CA ILE A 31 -8.41 -3.05 14.63
C ILE A 31 -8.01 -2.48 15.98
N ASN A 32 -8.19 -1.17 16.21
CA ASN A 32 -7.78 -0.48 17.44
C ASN A 32 -6.33 -0.80 17.86
N THR A 33 -5.48 -1.11 16.90
CA THR A 33 -4.09 -1.53 17.08
C THR A 33 -3.25 -1.05 15.89
N ILE A 34 -1.98 -1.45 15.86
CA ILE A 34 -1.03 -1.05 14.84
C ILE A 34 -1.34 -1.77 13.53
N GLY A 35 -1.38 -1.01 12.44
CA GLY A 35 -1.27 -1.53 11.07
C GLY A 35 0.14 -1.37 10.51
N SER A 36 0.45 -2.07 9.43
CA SER A 36 1.70 -1.94 8.69
C SER A 36 1.45 -1.83 7.19
N MET A 37 2.26 -1.01 6.52
CA MET A 37 2.34 -0.93 5.07
C MET A 37 3.80 -1.16 4.68
N THR A 38 4.01 -2.09 3.76
CA THR A 38 5.33 -2.40 3.19
C THR A 38 5.30 -2.08 1.70
N LEU A 39 6.23 -1.23 1.26
CA LEU A 39 6.48 -0.92 -0.15
C LEU A 39 7.82 -1.54 -0.56
N THR A 40 7.81 -2.36 -1.60
CA THR A 40 9.01 -2.97 -2.18
C THR A 40 9.24 -2.38 -3.57
N LEU A 41 10.31 -1.62 -3.71
CA LEU A 41 10.78 -1.07 -4.98
C LEU A 41 11.58 -2.17 -5.68
N LEU A 42 11.01 -2.80 -6.70
CA LEU A 42 11.63 -3.92 -7.41
C LEU A 42 12.69 -3.42 -8.41
N ASP A 43 12.42 -2.29 -9.05
CA ASP A 43 13.37 -1.62 -9.95
C ASP A 43 13.30 -0.10 -9.75
N ALA A 44 14.14 0.41 -8.86
CA ALA A 44 14.15 1.82 -8.49
C ALA A 44 14.57 2.76 -9.63
N GLN A 45 15.27 2.27 -10.66
CA GLN A 45 15.63 3.09 -11.82
C GLN A 45 14.39 3.36 -12.66
N LYS A 46 13.59 2.33 -12.95
CA LYS A 46 12.34 2.46 -13.71
C LYS A 46 11.28 3.31 -13.00
N ILE A 47 11.32 3.39 -11.67
CA ILE A 47 10.44 4.28 -10.89
C ILE A 47 10.77 5.76 -11.15
N LYS A 48 12.06 6.10 -11.31
CA LYS A 48 12.48 7.47 -11.58
C LYS A 48 11.98 7.96 -12.95
N ASP A 49 11.90 7.05 -13.90
CA ASP A 49 11.54 7.36 -15.28
C ASP A 49 10.02 7.31 -15.52
N SER A 50 9.24 6.80 -14.56
CA SER A 50 7.79 6.72 -14.66
C SER A 50 7.11 8.03 -14.23
N GLU A 51 6.27 8.58 -15.10
CA GLU A 51 5.62 9.87 -14.87
C GLU A 51 4.47 9.80 -13.84
N THR A 52 3.75 8.67 -13.76
CA THR A 52 2.53 8.54 -12.94
C THR A 52 2.75 7.84 -11.60
N ILE A 53 3.83 7.06 -11.45
CA ILE A 53 4.04 6.18 -10.29
C ILE A 53 4.03 6.93 -8.96
N VAL A 54 4.59 8.15 -8.92
CA VAL A 54 4.67 8.94 -7.70
C VAL A 54 3.27 9.35 -7.22
N GLU A 55 2.39 9.70 -8.14
CA GLU A 55 1.00 10.08 -7.81
C GLU A 55 0.20 8.85 -7.37
N GLU A 56 0.39 7.71 -8.06
CA GLU A 56 -0.25 6.45 -7.69
C GLU A 56 0.16 5.95 -6.30
N LEU A 57 1.45 6.10 -5.94
CA LEU A 57 1.94 5.76 -4.60
C LEU A 57 1.40 6.68 -3.51
N LYS A 58 1.23 7.98 -3.79
CA LYS A 58 0.58 8.91 -2.86
C LYS A 58 -0.89 8.54 -2.65
N SER A 59 -1.62 8.28 -3.74
CA SER A 59 -3.02 7.83 -3.66
C SER A 59 -3.15 6.55 -2.84
N LEU A 60 -2.21 5.60 -2.97
CA LEU A 60 -2.21 4.39 -2.16
C LEU A 60 -2.05 4.70 -0.66
N ILE A 61 -1.15 5.62 -0.30
CA ILE A 61 -0.97 6.01 1.10
C ILE A 61 -2.27 6.62 1.65
N ASP A 62 -2.92 7.51 0.88
CA ASP A 62 -4.19 8.11 1.26
C ASP A 62 -5.30 7.05 1.44
N ASP A 63 -5.39 6.08 0.53
CA ASP A 63 -6.33 4.97 0.61
C ASP A 63 -6.10 4.12 1.87
N VAL A 64 -4.84 3.84 2.21
CA VAL A 64 -4.47 3.08 3.42
C VAL A 64 -4.80 3.86 4.69
N LEU A 65 -4.58 5.17 4.72
CA LEU A 65 -4.95 6.03 5.85
C LEU A 65 -6.47 6.08 6.03
N ALA A 66 -7.21 6.24 4.94
CA ALA A 66 -8.68 6.21 4.96
C ALA A 66 -9.23 4.85 5.41
N MET A 67 -8.60 3.74 4.97
CA MET A 67 -8.93 2.39 5.43
C MET A 67 -8.66 2.22 6.92
N SER A 68 -7.51 2.72 7.40
CA SER A 68 -7.13 2.67 8.81
C SER A 68 -8.08 3.47 9.71
N ALA A 69 -8.55 4.63 9.25
CA ALA A 69 -9.48 5.48 10.00
C ALA A 69 -10.81 4.79 10.36
N LYS A 70 -11.28 3.83 9.55
CA LYS A 70 -12.49 3.03 9.84
C LYS A 70 -12.36 2.20 11.14
N TYR A 71 -11.12 1.92 11.56
CA TYR A 71 -10.79 1.00 12.64
C TYR A 71 -10.13 1.70 13.84
N LEU A 72 -10.09 3.04 13.83
CA LEU A 72 -9.68 3.88 14.96
C LEU A 72 -10.95 4.34 15.69
N ASN A 73 -11.34 3.64 16.75
CA ASN A 73 -12.37 4.14 17.68
C ASN A 73 -11.80 5.21 18.62
#